data_AF-A0A919CVY7-F1
#
_entry.id   AF-A0A919CVY7-F1
#
_cell.length_a   1.000
_cell.length_b   1.000
_cell.length_c   1.000
_cell.angle_alpha   90.00
_cell.angle_beta   90.00
_cell.angle_gamma   90.00
#
_symmetry.space_group_name_H-M   'P 1'
#
loop_
_entity.id
_entity.type
_entity.pdbx_description
1 polymer ?
#
loop_
_entity_poly.entity_id
_entity_poly.type
_entity_poly.pdbx_seq_one_letter_code
_entity_poly.pdbx_strand_id
1 'polypeptide(L)'
;MTNWIAVQLDRRGIAEMSCIAGVGGDVPSLVRKARGDRPVIAVDGCVLQCARSCLARHGVTPAVHHLLSDDGVRKRLGEDFDPEQAERVLQGLIERITQETGTAART
;
A
#
# COMPACT_ATOMS: atom_id res chain seq x y z
N MET A 1 6.80 -7.88 5.27
CA MET A 1 5.41 -8.08 4.83
C MET A 1 4.92 -7.03 3.82
N THR A 2 4.99 -5.72 4.08
CA THR A 2 4.43 -4.67 3.17
C THR A 2 4.84 -4.82 1.69
N ASN A 3 6.14 -4.99 1.42
CA ASN A 3 6.64 -5.20 0.05
C ASN A 3 6.08 -6.49 -0.58
N TRP A 4 5.99 -7.57 0.20
CA TRP A 4 5.42 -8.82 -0.29
C TRP A 4 3.96 -8.64 -0.70
N ILE A 5 3.15 -7.95 0.12
CA ILE A 5 1.75 -7.63 -0.20
C ILE A 5 1.68 -6.84 -1.52
N ALA A 6 2.47 -5.77 -1.66
CA ALA A 6 2.47 -4.95 -2.87
C ALA A 6 2.83 -5.76 -4.13
N VAL A 7 3.83 -6.65 -4.05
CA VAL A 7 4.20 -7.54 -5.15
C VAL A 7 3.11 -8.56 -5.47
N GLN A 8 2.39 -9.08 -4.46
CA GLN A 8 1.27 -10.00 -4.70
C GLN A 8 0.09 -9.32 -5.38
N LEU A 9 -0.25 -8.09 -5.00
CA LEU A 9 -1.29 -7.31 -5.68
C LEU A 9 -0.96 -7.09 -7.16
N ASP A 10 0.31 -6.80 -7.47
CA ASP A 10 0.83 -6.63 -8.82
C ASP A 10 0.77 -7.92 -9.65
N ARG A 11 1.28 -9.02 -9.11
CA ARG A 11 1.24 -10.33 -9.77
C ARG A 11 -0.17 -10.84 -10.02
N ARG A 12 -1.12 -10.46 -9.18
CA ARG A 12 -2.55 -10.82 -9.31
C ARG A 12 -3.32 -9.85 -10.22
N GLY A 13 -2.68 -8.79 -10.74
CA GLY A 13 -3.31 -7.80 -11.62
C GLY A 13 -4.30 -6.86 -10.90
N ILE A 14 -4.22 -6.76 -9.58
CA ILE A 14 -5.16 -5.99 -8.74
C ILE A 14 -4.71 -4.53 -8.65
N ALA A 15 -3.41 -4.28 -8.50
CA ALA A 15 -2.82 -2.95 -8.46
C ALA A 15 -1.37 -3.01 -8.96
N GLU A 16 -0.85 -1.93 -9.54
CA GLU A 16 0.56 -1.89 -9.96
C GLU A 16 1.47 -1.55 -8.77
N MET A 17 2.56 -2.31 -8.60
CA MET A 17 3.54 -2.02 -7.55
C MET A 17 4.35 -0.75 -7.86
N SER A 18 4.53 0.12 -6.86
CA SER A 18 5.40 1.29 -6.95
C SER A 18 6.26 1.49 -5.70
N CYS A 19 7.50 1.89 -5.89
CA CYS A 19 8.45 2.06 -4.79
C CYS A 19 8.24 3.38 -4.06
N ILE A 20 7.83 3.30 -2.79
CA ILE A 20 7.64 4.46 -1.92
C ILE A 20 8.94 5.16 -1.55
N ALA A 21 10.08 4.44 -1.52
CA ALA A 21 11.37 5.04 -1.22
C ALA A 21 11.77 6.07 -2.28
N GLY A 22 11.48 5.81 -3.56
CA GLY A 22 11.75 6.79 -4.60
C GLY A 22 10.75 7.95 -4.62
N VAL A 23 9.51 7.77 -4.14
CA VAL A 23 8.61 8.92 -3.89
C VAL A 23 9.16 9.80 -2.75
N GLY A 24 9.58 9.19 -1.63
CA GLY A 24 10.14 9.92 -0.49
C GLY A 24 11.51 10.56 -0.76
N GLY A 25 12.27 9.99 -1.70
CA GLY A 25 13.54 10.52 -2.22
C GLY A 25 13.40 11.38 -3.48
N ASP A 26 12.19 11.85 -3.79
CA ASP A 26 11.91 12.83 -4.85
C ASP A 26 12.32 12.39 -6.27
N VAL A 27 12.32 11.08 -6.54
CA VAL A 27 12.59 10.51 -7.88
C VAL A 27 11.48 10.95 -8.85
N PRO A 28 11.78 11.75 -9.90
CA PRO A 28 10.76 12.43 -10.69
C PRO A 28 9.72 11.51 -11.33
N SER A 29 10.15 10.34 -11.80
CA SER A 29 9.25 9.35 -12.42
C SER A 29 8.26 8.74 -11.43
N LEU A 30 8.67 8.51 -10.17
CA LEU A 30 7.80 7.92 -9.16
C LEU A 30 6.87 8.96 -8.54
N VAL A 31 7.35 10.19 -8.31
CA VAL A 31 6.49 11.29 -7.87
C VAL A 31 5.41 11.58 -8.92
N ARG A 32 5.77 11.63 -10.20
CA ARG A 32 4.80 11.83 -11.30
C ARG A 32 3.77 10.70 -11.34
N LYS A 33 4.21 9.45 -11.18
CA LYS A 33 3.30 8.29 -11.13
C LYS A 33 2.34 8.38 -9.95
N ALA A 34 2.82 8.71 -8.76
CA ALA A 34 1.99 8.84 -7.55
C ALA A 34 0.97 9.99 -7.63
N ARG A 35 1.30 11.06 -8.37
CA ARG A 35 0.41 12.21 -8.60
C ARG A 35 -0.52 12.07 -9.81
N GLY A 36 -0.46 10.94 -10.52
CA GLY A 36 -1.33 10.69 -11.67
C GLY A 36 -2.79 10.44 -11.27
N ASP A 37 -3.66 10.25 -12.25
CA ASP A 37 -5.11 10.15 -12.03
C ASP A 37 -5.58 8.78 -11.54
N ARG A 38 -4.65 7.88 -11.18
CA ARG A 38 -4.97 6.53 -10.70
C ARG A 38 -5.10 6.53 -9.18
N PRO A 39 -6.09 5.80 -8.62
CA PRO A 39 -6.17 5.58 -7.18
C PRO A 39 -4.87 5.01 -6.63
N VAL A 40 -4.35 5.63 -5.57
CA VAL A 40 -3.14 5.16 -4.88
C VAL A 40 -3.53 4.30 -3.68
N ILE A 41 -2.92 3.13 -3.58
CA ILE A 41 -3.04 2.25 -2.41
C ILE A 41 -1.74 2.34 -1.62
N ALA A 42 -1.83 2.72 -0.35
CA ALA A 42 -0.69 2.79 0.54
C ALA A 42 -0.75 1.67 1.59
N VAL A 43 0.32 0.88 1.71
CA VAL A 43 0.45 -0.18 2.71
C VAL A 43 1.58 0.18 3.67
N ASP A 44 1.23 0.47 4.91
CA ASP A 44 2.17 0.81 5.98
C ASP A 44 2.32 -0.33 6.98
N GLY A 45 3.56 -0.62 7.37
CA GLY A 45 3.85 -1.76 8.26
C GLY A 45 3.75 -1.45 9.75
N CYS A 46 3.64 -0.17 10.13
CA CYS A 46 3.58 0.25 11.53
C CYS A 46 3.02 1.68 11.66
N VAL A 47 2.72 2.07 12.89
CA VAL A 47 2.10 3.35 13.26
C VAL A 47 2.86 4.60 12.81
N LEU A 48 4.10 4.46 12.34
CA LEU A 48 4.87 5.56 11.77
C LEU A 48 4.31 6.05 10.43
N GLN A 49 3.55 5.21 9.72
CA GLN A 49 2.85 5.58 8.48
C GLN A 49 3.76 6.26 7.45
N CYS A 50 4.96 5.70 7.23
CA CYS A 50 5.99 6.29 6.38
C CYS A 50 5.49 6.47 4.93
N ALA A 51 4.74 5.51 4.40
CA ALA A 51 4.22 5.60 3.05
C ALA A 51 3.20 6.72 2.90
N ARG A 52 2.22 6.79 3.81
CA ARG A 52 1.27 7.90 3.85
C ARG A 52 1.98 9.26 3.97
N SER A 53 3.00 9.36 4.83
CA SER A 53 3.75 10.60 5.04
C SER A 53 4.52 11.03 3.79
N CYS A 54 5.18 10.10 3.09
CA CYS A 54 5.85 10.38 1.82
C CYS A 54 4.88 10.84 0.73
N LEU A 55 3.68 10.24 0.64
CA LEU A 55 2.64 10.67 -0.30
C LEU A 55 2.11 12.07 0.04
N ALA A 56 1.84 12.33 1.32
CA ALA A 56 1.32 13.62 1.78
C ALA A 56 2.27 14.79 1.49
N ARG A 57 3.60 14.57 1.57
CA ARG A 57 4.61 15.57 1.16
C ARG A 57 4.45 16.03 -0.29
N HIS A 58 3.90 15.17 -1.15
CA HIS A 58 3.67 15.43 -2.58
C HIS A 58 2.21 15.76 -2.91
N GLY A 59 1.37 16.03 -1.89
CA GLY A 59 -0.05 16.35 -2.06
C GLY A 59 -0.90 15.16 -2.49
N VAL A 60 -0.42 13.94 -2.33
CA VAL A 60 -1.15 12.72 -2.69
C VAL A 60 -1.84 12.15 -1.46
N THR A 61 -3.16 11.99 -1.54
CA THR A 61 -3.93 11.23 -0.54
C THR A 61 -4.24 9.85 -1.12
N PRO A 62 -3.84 8.75 -0.45
CA PRO A 62 -4.17 7.42 -0.94
C PRO A 62 -5.69 7.19 -0.86
N ALA A 63 -6.23 6.56 -1.90
CA ALA A 63 -7.62 6.13 -1.91
C ALA A 63 -7.87 5.03 -0.88
N VAL A 64 -6.89 4.11 -0.73
CA VAL A 64 -6.89 3.06 0.28
C VAL A 64 -5.60 3.19 1.10
N HIS A 65 -5.72 3.37 2.42
CA HIS A 65 -4.58 3.28 3.33
C HIS A 65 -4.76 2.08 4.25
N HIS A 66 -3.80 1.16 4.21
CA HIS A 66 -3.84 -0.06 4.99
C HIS A 66 -2.64 -0.14 5.92
N LEU A 67 -2.92 -0.19 7.22
CA LEU A 67 -1.92 -0.26 8.26
C LEU A 67 -1.91 -1.69 8.84
N LEU A 68 -0.82 -2.43 8.62
CA LEU A 68 -0.74 -3.86 9.00
C LEU A 68 -0.94 -4.11 10.50
N SER A 69 -0.67 -3.12 11.35
CA SER A 69 -0.90 -3.27 12.80
C SER A 69 -2.39 -3.37 13.16
N ASP A 70 -3.28 -2.89 12.31
CA ASP A 70 -4.73 -3.01 12.50
C ASP A 70 -5.18 -4.46 12.34
N ASP A 71 -4.42 -5.26 11.57
CA ASP A 71 -4.60 -6.72 11.41
C ASP A 71 -3.76 -7.54 12.40
N GLY A 72 -3.24 -6.89 13.46
CA GLY A 72 -2.44 -7.53 14.50
C GLY A 72 -1.02 -7.92 14.07
N VAL A 73 -0.54 -7.44 12.92
CA VAL A 73 0.86 -7.67 12.50
C VAL A 73 1.78 -6.85 13.38
N ARG A 74 2.65 -7.54 14.13
CA ARG A 74 3.64 -6.90 14.98
C ARG A 74 4.95 -6.71 14.23
N LYS A 75 5.52 -5.50 14.32
CA LYS A 75 6.86 -5.22 13.80
C LYS A 75 7.89 -5.98 14.64
N ARG A 76 8.57 -6.94 14.02
CA ARG A 76 9.70 -7.66 14.60
C ARG A 76 10.94 -7.36 13.76
N LEU A 77 12.01 -6.92 14.42
CA LEU A 77 13.25 -6.54 13.75
C LEU A 77 14.13 -7.80 13.60
N GLY A 78 14.64 -8.03 12.38
CA GLY A 78 15.51 -9.17 12.12
C GLY A 78 14.79 -10.52 11.97
N GLU A 79 13.46 -10.52 11.94
CA GLU A 79 12.66 -11.72 11.73
C GLU A 79 11.88 -11.63 10.41
N ASP A 80 11.69 -12.78 9.76
CA ASP A 80 10.75 -12.90 8.64
C ASP A 80 9.30 -12.81 9.14
N PHE A 81 8.39 -12.48 8.22
CA PHE A 81 6.96 -12.42 8.53
C PHE A 81 6.33 -13.81 8.47
N ASP A 82 5.26 -14.02 9.23
CA ASP A 82 4.42 -15.23 9.14
C ASP A 82 3.69 -15.26 7.77
N PRO A 83 3.97 -16.26 6.90
CA PRO A 83 3.32 -16.36 5.59
C PRO A 83 1.80 -16.57 5.67
N GLU A 84 1.30 -17.29 6.68
CA GLU A 84 -0.14 -17.51 6.84
C GLU A 84 -0.85 -16.21 7.24
N GLN A 85 -0.25 -15.44 8.15
CA GLN A 85 -0.75 -14.10 8.48
C GLN A 85 -0.69 -13.18 7.25
N ALA A 86 0.38 -13.21 6.47
CA ALA A 86 0.52 -12.38 5.28
C ALA A 86 -0.58 -12.67 4.25
N GLU A 87 -0.92 -13.93 4.02
CA GLU A 87 -2.00 -14.30 3.10
C GLU A 87 -3.36 -13.83 3.62
N ARG A 88 -3.65 -14.00 4.93
CA ARG A 88 -4.90 -13.48 5.53
C ARG A 88 -5.05 -11.97 5.34
N VAL A 89 -3.98 -11.22 5.61
CA VAL A 89 -3.96 -9.77 5.44
C VAL A 89 -4.14 -9.38 3.97
N LEU A 90 -3.47 -10.08 3.05
CA LEU A 90 -3.61 -9.85 1.62
C LEU A 90 -5.05 -10.03 1.15
N GLN A 91 -5.74 -11.10 1.56
CA GLN A 91 -7.13 -11.34 1.17
C GLN A 91 -8.06 -10.23 1.69
N GLY A 92 -7.95 -9.84 2.96
CA GLY A 92 -8.75 -8.76 3.53
C GLY A 92 -8.47 -7.40 2.86
N LEU A 93 -7.23 -7.14 2.45
CA LEU A 93 -6.89 -5.93 1.70
C LEU A 93 -7.49 -5.95 0.29
N ILE A 94 -7.48 -7.09 -0.41
CA ILE A 94 -8.08 -7.23 -1.74
C ILE A 94 -9.58 -6.91 -1.67
N GLU A 95 -10.29 -7.48 -0.71
CA GLU A 95 -11.72 -7.21 -0.49
C GLU A 95 -11.99 -5.72 -0.28
N ARG A 96 -11.17 -5.07 0.56
CA ARG A 96 -11.28 -3.64 0.86
C ARG A 96 -11.00 -2.77 -0.36
N ILE A 97 -9.96 -3.09 -1.14
CA ILE A 97 -9.65 -2.40 -2.40
C ILE A 97 -10.85 -2.51 -3.35
N THR A 98 -11.41 -3.71 -3.55
CA THR A 98 -12.56 -3.91 -4.43
C THR A 98 -13.79 -3.11 -3.99
N GLN A 99 -14.05 -3.00 -2.69
CA GLN A 99 -15.15 -2.20 -2.14
C GLN A 99 -14.94 -0.69 -2.35
N GLU A 100 -13.76 -0.17 -1.99
CA GLU A 100 -13.48 1.28 -2.04
C GLU A 100 -13.29 1.79 -3.49
N THR A 101 -12.59 1.03 -4.34
CA THR A 101 -12.34 1.44 -5.72
C THR A 101 -13.47 1.05 -6.69
N GLY A 102 -14.22 -0.01 -6.40
CA GLY A 102 -15.40 -0.40 -7.18
C GLY A 102 -16.63 0.48 -6.94
N THR A 103 -16.64 1.25 -5.85
CA THR A 103 -17.66 2.27 -5.55
C THR A 103 -17.35 3.59 -6.28
N ALA A 104 -16.07 3.95 -6.41
CA ALA A 104 -15.63 5.13 -7.14
C ALA A 104 -15.94 5.10 -8.65
N ALA A 105 -16.14 3.92 -9.25
CA ALA A 105 -16.50 3.75 -10.66
C ALA A 105 -18.01 3.86 -10.96
N ARG A 106 -18.87 4.09 -9.95
CA ARG A 106 -20.34 4.15 -10.09
C ARG A 106 -20.95 5.52 -9.83
N THR A 107 -20.13 6.56 -9.66
CA THR A 107 -20.55 7.96 -9.48
C THR A 107 -19.99 8.79 -10.63
#